data_AF-A0A2S2QY40-F1
#
_entry.id   AF-A0A2S2QY40-F1
#
_cell.length_a   1.000
_cell.length_b   1.000
_cell.length_c   1.000
_cell.angle_alpha   90.00
_cell.angle_beta   90.00
_cell.angle_gamma   90.00
#
_symmetry.space_group_name_H-M   'P 1'
#
loop_
_entity.id
_entity.type
_entity.pdbx_description
1 polymer ?
#
loop_
_entity_poly.entity_id
_entity_poly.type
_entity_poly.pdbx_seq_one_letter_code
_entity_poly.pdbx_strand_id
1 'polypeptide(L)'
;MFSTFFRMPVDFYYTPGSPPCRAVMLCAKALGLEMNMKLLDLHHGEHLKPEFVKINPQHCVPTVVDGDLVLSESRAIIVYLVQAYGKDDSLFPKDPKKQAVVNQRLQFELGTLYPAFADQYYPW
;
A
#
# COMPACT_ATOMS: atom_id res chain seq x y z
N MET A 1 -6.94 29.57 -17.81
CA MET A 1 -7.23 28.29 -18.50
C MET A 1 -6.58 27.20 -17.66
N PHE A 2 -7.29 26.67 -16.65
CA PHE A 2 -6.74 25.61 -15.81
C PHE A 2 -6.88 24.29 -16.57
N SER A 3 -5.77 23.81 -17.12
CA SER A 3 -5.68 22.43 -17.57
C SER A 3 -5.75 21.56 -16.32
N THR A 4 -6.93 21.02 -16.01
CA THR A 4 -7.05 19.88 -15.11
C THR A 4 -6.34 18.72 -15.79
N PHE A 5 -5.05 18.52 -15.47
CA PHE A 5 -4.37 17.28 -15.78
C PHE A 5 -5.17 16.16 -15.13
N PHE A 6 -5.82 15.36 -15.97
CA PHE A 6 -6.54 14.17 -15.53
C PHE A 6 -5.46 13.17 -15.08
N ARG A 7 -5.11 13.17 -13.79
CA ARG A 7 -4.21 12.15 -13.25
C ARG A 7 -4.97 10.83 -13.33
N MET A 8 -4.36 9.83 -13.99
CA MET A 8 -4.94 8.50 -14.01
C MET A 8 -5.04 7.98 -12.56
N PRO A 9 -6.11 7.25 -12.22
CA PRO A 9 -6.26 6.68 -10.89
C PRO A 9 -5.12 5.69 -10.61
N VAL A 10 -4.68 5.63 -9.35
CA VAL A 10 -3.69 4.65 -8.89
C VAL A 10 -4.30 3.25 -9.03
N ASP A 11 -3.67 2.37 -9.80
CA ASP A 11 -4.06 0.96 -9.83
C ASP A 11 -3.63 0.30 -8.53
N PHE A 12 -4.54 -0.43 -7.88
CA PHE A 12 -4.29 -1.09 -6.60
C PHE A 12 -4.63 -2.57 -6.68
N TYR A 13 -3.61 -3.40 -6.81
CA TYR A 13 -3.70 -4.86 -6.82
C TYR A 13 -3.82 -5.40 -5.41
N TYR A 14 -4.94 -6.03 -5.09
CA TYR A 14 -5.31 -6.37 -3.72
C TYR A 14 -6.13 -7.65 -3.61
N THR A 15 -6.21 -8.17 -2.39
CA THR A 15 -7.23 -9.15 -2.01
C THR A 15 -7.92 -8.71 -0.71
N PRO A 16 -9.26 -8.80 -0.57
CA PRO A 16 -10.00 -8.21 0.55
C PRO A 16 -9.57 -8.69 1.94
N GLY A 17 -9.20 -9.97 2.07
CA GLY A 17 -8.79 -10.56 3.36
C GLY A 17 -7.40 -10.15 3.83
N SER A 18 -6.55 -9.62 2.95
CA SER A 18 -5.15 -9.33 3.25
C SER A 18 -5.02 -8.15 4.23
N PRO A 19 -4.43 -8.33 5.43
CA PRO A 19 -4.16 -7.23 6.35
C PRO A 19 -3.37 -6.05 5.74
N PRO A 20 -2.25 -6.26 5.01
CA PRO A 20 -1.52 -5.15 4.41
C PRO A 20 -2.32 -4.44 3.31
N CYS A 21 -3.20 -5.13 2.56
CA CYS A 21 -4.12 -4.47 1.63
C CYS A 21 -5.11 -3.55 2.36
N ARG A 22 -5.71 -4.03 3.45
CA ARG A 22 -6.67 -3.23 4.23
C ARG A 22 -6.03 -1.99 4.84
N ALA A 23 -4.77 -2.06 5.24
CA ALA A 23 -4.03 -0.88 5.73
C ALA A 23 -3.91 0.21 4.65
N VAL A 24 -3.56 -0.17 3.41
CA VAL A 24 -3.51 0.77 2.27
C VAL A 24 -4.90 1.33 1.94
N MET A 25 -5.94 0.49 1.95
CA MET A 25 -7.32 0.94 1.71
C MET A 25 -7.80 1.96 2.75
N LEU A 26 -7.48 1.75 4.03
CA LEU A 26 -7.81 2.70 5.10
C LEU A 26 -7.09 4.04 4.91
N CYS A 27 -5.81 4.00 4.53
CA CYS A 27 -5.04 5.19 4.21
C CYS A 27 -5.66 5.96 3.02
N ALA A 28 -5.92 5.28 1.91
CA ALA A 28 -6.55 5.90 0.73
C ALA A 28 -7.92 6.53 1.08
N LYS A 29 -8.73 5.84 1.89
CA LYS A 29 -10.00 6.39 2.40
C LYS A 29 -9.80 7.64 3.26
N ALA A 30 -8.80 7.66 4.15
CA ALA A 30 -8.48 8.83 4.97
C ALA A 30 -8.02 10.03 4.12
N LEU A 31 -7.37 9.77 2.99
CA LEU A 31 -6.94 10.80 2.03
C LEU A 31 -8.08 11.27 1.10
N GLY A 32 -9.20 10.53 1.06
CA GLY A 32 -10.24 10.73 0.05
C GLY A 32 -9.74 10.41 -1.38
N LEU A 33 -8.79 9.48 -1.49
CA LEU A 33 -8.21 9.03 -2.75
C LEU A 33 -9.00 7.84 -3.30
N GLU A 34 -9.60 8.00 -4.46
CA GLU A 34 -10.17 6.89 -5.22
C GLU A 34 -9.06 6.17 -6.01
N MET A 35 -8.98 4.85 -5.82
CA MET A 35 -8.02 3.98 -6.52
C MET A 35 -8.77 3.05 -7.47
N ASN A 36 -8.11 2.67 -8.56
CA ASN A 36 -8.61 1.63 -9.46
C ASN A 36 -8.34 0.26 -8.85
N MET A 37 -9.37 -0.32 -8.22
CA MET A 37 -9.27 -1.57 -7.47
C MET A 37 -9.11 -2.76 -8.43
N LYS A 38 -7.95 -3.43 -8.38
CA LYS A 38 -7.63 -4.63 -9.17
C LYS A 38 -7.62 -5.86 -8.24
N LEU A 39 -8.74 -6.57 -8.19
CA LEU A 39 -8.82 -7.81 -7.40
C LEU A 39 -7.87 -8.86 -7.96
N LEU A 40 -7.09 -9.50 -7.09
CA LEU A 40 -6.34 -10.72 -7.40
C LEU A 40 -6.82 -11.87 -6.52
N ASP A 41 -7.19 -12.96 -7.17
CA ASP A 41 -7.46 -14.23 -6.50
C ASP A 41 -6.13 -14.95 -6.21
N LEU A 42 -5.69 -14.88 -4.95
CA LEU A 42 -4.46 -15.53 -4.53
C LEU A 42 -4.62 -17.05 -4.43
N HIS A 43 -5.82 -17.56 -4.16
CA HIS A 43 -6.08 -19.00 -4.05
C HIS A 43 -5.97 -19.68 -5.41
N HIS A 44 -6.37 -19.01 -6.48
CA HIS A 44 -6.21 -19.48 -7.86
C HIS A 44 -4.89 -19.02 -8.51
N GLY A 45 -3.95 -18.47 -7.72
CA GLY A 45 -2.59 -18.17 -8.19
C GLY A 45 -2.49 -17.01 -9.18
N GLU A 46 -3.42 -16.05 -9.19
CA GLU A 46 -3.39 -14.95 -10.16
C GLU A 46 -2.14 -14.07 -10.06
N HIS A 47 -1.62 -13.92 -8.84
CA HIS A 47 -0.36 -13.24 -8.56
C HIS A 47 0.89 -13.96 -9.14
N LEU A 48 0.76 -15.22 -9.54
CA LEU A 48 1.86 -16.00 -10.13
C LEU A 48 1.84 -15.96 -11.67
N LYS A 49 0.77 -15.42 -12.27
CA LYS A 49 0.66 -15.36 -13.72
C LYS A 49 1.70 -14.38 -14.30
N PRO A 50 2.28 -14.66 -15.48
CA PRO A 50 3.35 -13.84 -16.07
C PRO A 50 3.00 -12.35 -16.20
N GLU A 51 1.73 -12.04 -16.47
CA GLU A 51 1.23 -10.67 -16.56
C GLU A 51 1.39 -9.88 -15.25
N PHE A 52 1.16 -10.51 -14.09
CA PHE A 52 1.33 -9.84 -12.79
C PHE A 52 2.77 -9.89 -12.31
N VAL A 53 3.48 -11.00 -12.52
CA VAL A 53 4.90 -11.13 -12.15
C VAL A 53 5.75 -10.08 -12.89
N LYS A 54 5.38 -9.72 -14.12
CA LYS A 54 6.02 -8.62 -14.86
C LYS A 54 5.84 -7.25 -14.18
N ILE A 55 4.73 -7.06 -13.45
CA ILE A 55 4.47 -5.84 -12.66
C ILE A 55 5.26 -5.91 -11.37
N ASN A 56 5.08 -6.97 -10.58
CA ASN A 56 5.76 -7.17 -9.31
C ASN A 56 6.45 -8.55 -9.28
N PRO A 57 7.79 -8.61 -9.43
CA PRO A 57 8.54 -9.86 -9.35
C PRO A 57 8.45 -10.60 -8.02
N GLN A 58 8.11 -9.91 -6.92
CA GLN A 58 7.83 -10.53 -5.62
C GLN A 58 6.43 -11.16 -5.55
N HIS A 59 5.62 -11.03 -6.61
CA HIS A 59 4.31 -11.67 -6.78
C HIS A 59 3.42 -11.52 -5.53
N CYS A 60 3.39 -10.33 -4.93
CA CYS A 60 2.70 -10.10 -3.66
C CYS A 60 1.66 -8.98 -3.77
N VAL A 61 0.68 -9.03 -2.86
CA VAL A 61 -0.25 -7.94 -2.62
C VAL A 61 0.01 -7.34 -1.23
N PRO A 62 -0.21 -6.03 -1.04
CA PRO A 62 -0.62 -5.06 -2.04
C PRO A 62 0.50 -4.67 -3.02
N THR A 63 0.11 -4.33 -4.25
CA THR A 63 0.97 -3.63 -5.24
C THR A 63 0.19 -2.44 -5.81
N VAL A 64 0.82 -1.27 -5.90
CA VAL A 64 0.26 -0.10 -6.60
C VAL A 64 1.02 0.23 -7.87
N VAL A 65 0.31 0.77 -8.86
CA VAL A 65 0.89 1.41 -10.04
C VAL A 65 0.35 2.83 -10.16
N ASP A 66 1.26 3.81 -10.13
CA ASP A 66 0.97 5.23 -10.26
C ASP A 66 1.88 5.82 -11.35
N GLY A 67 1.36 5.88 -12.58
CA GLY A 67 2.15 6.25 -13.75
C GLY A 67 3.26 5.22 -14.02
N ASP A 68 4.51 5.66 -13.92
CA ASP A 68 5.72 4.85 -14.11
C ASP A 68 6.21 4.19 -12.81
N LEU A 69 5.67 4.57 -11.66
CA LEU A 69 6.02 3.97 -10.38
C LEU A 69 5.20 2.71 -10.13
N VAL A 70 5.91 1.59 -9.94
CA VAL A 70 5.35 0.37 -9.35
C VAL A 70 5.92 0.21 -7.95
N LEU A 71 5.05 0.03 -6.95
CA LEU A 71 5.47 -0.09 -5.56
C LEU A 71 4.70 -1.21 -4.85
N SER A 72 5.45 -2.15 -4.27
CA SER A 72 4.99 -3.14 -3.29
C SER A 72 5.32 -2.66 -1.87
N GLU A 73 5.07 -3.47 -0.85
CA GLU A 73 5.24 -3.14 0.58
C GLU A 73 4.24 -2.10 1.11
N SER A 74 3.20 -2.59 1.80
CA SER A 74 2.08 -1.75 2.30
C SER A 74 2.48 -0.48 3.04
N ARG A 75 3.53 -0.51 3.87
CA ARG A 75 3.97 0.64 4.67
C ARG A 75 4.68 1.69 3.81
N ALA A 76 5.44 1.26 2.81
CA ALA A 76 6.03 2.16 1.82
C ALA A 76 4.94 2.81 0.96
N ILE A 77 3.95 2.02 0.52
CA ILE A 77 2.77 2.51 -0.20
C ILE A 77 2.02 3.55 0.64
N ILE A 78 1.76 3.30 1.92
CA ILE A 78 1.07 4.25 2.81
C ILE A 78 1.83 5.57 2.92
N VAL A 79 3.15 5.53 3.17
CA VAL A 79 3.97 6.75 3.24
C VAL A 79 3.94 7.51 1.92
N TYR A 80 4.08 6.80 0.79
CA TYR A 80 3.98 7.38 -0.54
C TYR A 80 2.64 8.07 -0.77
N LEU A 81 1.52 7.39 -0.50
CA LEU A 81 0.18 7.95 -0.71
C LEU A 81 -0.04 9.21 0.13
N VAL A 82 0.36 9.20 1.41
CA VAL A 82 0.24 10.38 2.27
C VAL A 82 1.11 11.53 1.74
N GLN A 83 2.34 11.27 1.33
CA GLN A 83 3.23 12.32 0.84
C GLN A 83 2.82 12.88 -0.54
N ALA A 84 2.29 12.04 -1.43
CA ALA A 84 1.95 12.43 -2.79
C ALA A 84 0.52 12.97 -2.95
N TYR A 85 -0.41 12.54 -2.07
CA TYR A 85 -1.84 12.86 -2.17
C TYR A 85 -2.42 13.51 -0.90
N GLY A 86 -1.65 13.62 0.18
CA GLY A 86 -2.07 14.30 1.40
C GLY A 86 -2.39 15.77 1.17
N LYS A 87 -3.52 16.22 1.72
CA LYS A 87 -3.89 17.64 1.74
C LYS A 87 -3.06 18.44 2.75
N ASP A 88 -2.56 17.75 3.77
CA ASP A 88 -1.67 18.25 4.82
C ASP A 88 -0.71 17.14 5.27
N ASP A 89 0.11 17.43 6.28
CA ASP A 89 1.08 16.48 6.84
C ASP A 89 0.60 15.81 8.15
N SER A 90 -0.70 15.86 8.47
CA SER A 90 -1.22 15.34 9.75
C SER A 90 -0.99 13.84 9.94
N LEU A 91 -1.06 13.05 8.85
CA LEU A 91 -0.85 11.59 8.86
C LEU A 91 0.64 11.19 8.82
N PHE A 92 1.49 12.04 8.24
CA PHE A 92 2.94 11.83 8.19
C PHE A 92 3.65 13.19 8.23
N PRO A 93 3.90 13.73 9.44
CA PRO A 93 4.41 15.10 9.62
C PRO A 93 5.72 15.33 8.88
N LYS A 94 6.03 16.56 8.47
CA LYS A 94 7.35 16.88 7.85
C LYS A 94 8.47 17.08 8.86
N ASP A 95 8.13 17.29 10.14
CA ASP A 95 9.11 17.40 11.22
C ASP A 95 9.91 16.10 11.36
N PRO A 96 11.26 16.13 11.28
CA PRO A 96 12.07 14.93 11.29
C PRO A 96 11.92 14.07 12.56
N LYS A 97 11.70 14.69 13.73
CA LYS A 97 11.54 13.95 14.99
C LYS A 97 10.20 13.23 15.03
N LYS A 98 9.13 13.87 14.58
CA LYS A 98 7.82 13.23 14.44
C LYS A 98 7.85 12.11 13.40
N GLN A 99 8.50 12.31 12.25
CA GLN A 99 8.69 11.25 11.25
C GLN A 99 9.43 10.05 11.82
N ALA A 100 10.50 10.29 12.59
CA ALA A 100 11.27 9.22 13.22
C ALA A 100 10.38 8.35 14.12
N VAL A 101 9.46 8.95 14.88
CA VAL A 101 8.51 8.20 15.72
C VAL A 101 7.50 7.41 14.87
N VAL A 102 6.95 8.00 13.81
CA VAL A 102 6.03 7.26 12.91
C VAL A 102 6.75 6.09 12.25
N ASN A 103 7.95 6.32 11.70
CA ASN A 103 8.77 5.28 11.09
C ASN A 103 9.15 4.19 12.09
N GLN A 104 9.48 4.54 13.34
CA GLN A 104 9.71 3.56 14.39
C GLN A 104 8.48 2.65 14.60
N ARG A 105 7.26 3.21 14.60
CA ARG A 105 6.03 2.42 14.77
C ARG A 105 5.72 1.56 13.55
N LEU A 106 5.93 2.08 12.34
CA LEU A 106 5.81 1.29 11.10
C LEU A 106 6.76 0.09 11.11
N GLN A 107 8.02 0.31 11.52
CA GLN A 107 9.02 -0.75 11.56
C GLN A 107 8.79 -1.76 12.69
N PHE A 108 8.37 -1.29 13.87
CA PHE A 108 7.92 -2.18 14.95
C PHE A 108 6.75 -3.06 14.49
N GLU A 109 5.79 -2.49 13.78
CA GLU A 109 4.64 -3.24 13.33
C GLU A 109 5.01 -4.26 12.24
N LEU A 110 5.90 -3.93 11.30
CA LEU A 110 6.44 -4.87 10.31
C LEU A 110 7.30 -5.99 10.92
N GLY A 111 8.24 -5.63 11.78
CA GLY A 111 9.29 -6.54 12.25
C GLY A 111 9.01 -7.22 13.58
N THR A 112 7.93 -6.85 14.28
CA THR A 112 7.61 -7.40 15.61
C THR A 112 6.14 -7.73 15.75
N LEU A 113 5.24 -6.76 15.55
CA LEU A 113 3.81 -7.00 15.82
C LEU A 113 3.17 -7.95 14.79
N TYR A 114 3.37 -7.70 13.49
CA TYR A 114 2.77 -8.51 12.43
C TYR A 114 3.31 -9.94 12.41
N PRO A 115 4.64 -10.20 12.56
CA PRO A 115 5.16 -11.56 12.71
C PRO A 115 4.57 -12.28 13.92
N ALA A 116 4.54 -11.64 15.10
CA ALA A 116 3.96 -12.25 16.30
C ALA A 116 2.47 -12.57 16.12
N PHE A 117 1.73 -11.74 15.39
CA PHE A 117 0.36 -12.04 14.99
C PHE A 117 0.30 -13.22 14.01
N ALA A 118 1.11 -13.22 12.96
CA ALA A 118 1.12 -14.26 11.94
C ALA A 118 1.44 -15.65 12.55
N ASP A 119 2.45 -15.73 13.42
CA ASP A 119 2.87 -16.97 14.09
C ASP A 119 1.75 -17.60 14.94
N GLN A 120 0.83 -16.77 15.47
CA GLN A 120 -0.27 -17.22 16.32
C GLN A 120 -1.53 -17.61 15.53
N TYR A 121 -1.80 -16.95 14.40
CA TYR A 121 -3.09 -17.05 13.70
C TYR A 121 -3.02 -17.71 12.32
N TYR A 122 -1.85 -17.75 11.67
CA TYR A 122 -1.72 -18.45 10.40
C TYR A 122 -1.35 -19.91 10.62
N PRO A 123 -2.05 -20.85 9.94
CA PRO A 123 -1.65 -22.25 9.97
C PRO A 123 -0.33 -22.41 9.23
N TRP A 124 0.58 -23.16 9.84
CA TRP A 124 1.83 -23.62 9.21
C TRP A 124 1.54 -24.66 8.12
#